data_AF-A0A1L2GZT8-F1
#
_entry.id   AF-A0A1L2GZT8-F1
#
_cell.length_a   1.000
_cell.length_b   1.000
_cell.length_c   1.000
_cell.angle_alpha   90.00
_cell.angle_beta   90.00
_cell.angle_gamma   90.00
#
_symmetry.space_group_name_H-M   'P 1'
#
loop_
_entity.id
_entity.type
_entity.pdbx_description
1 polymer ?
#
loop_
_entity_poly.entity_id
_entity_poly.type
_entity_poly.pdbx_seq_one_letter_code
_entity_poly.pdbx_strand_id
1 'polypeptide(L)' 'MWALGIMLVAFIVAKKNKYPVVEKGQMAHAGKIIKEAIPSLLLIVIIIGGILTGIFTAVEASAIAVIYKWVIRF' A
#
# COMPACT_ATOMS: atom_id res chain seq x y z
N MET A 1 -10.13 -12.07 -18.08
CA MET A 1 -11.45 -12.45 -17.54
C MET A 1 -11.57 -12.25 -16.03
N TRP A 2 -10.58 -12.62 -15.22
CA TRP A 2 -10.62 -12.46 -13.75
C TRP A 2 -10.77 -11.01 -13.27
N ALA A 3 -10.01 -10.07 -13.83
CA ALA A 3 -10.08 -8.65 -13.45
C ALA A 3 -11.49 -8.03 -13.60
N LEU A 4 -12.22 -8.40 -14.66
CA LEU A 4 -13.58 -7.92 -14.91
C LEU A 4 -14.58 -8.46 -13.90
N GLY A 5 -14.46 -9.73 -13.51
CA GLY A 5 -15.33 -10.34 -12.50
C GLY A 5 -15.18 -9.69 -11.12
N ILE A 6 -13.93 -9.40 -10.72
CA ILE A 6 -13.65 -8.76 -9.42
C ILE A 6 -14.18 -7.32 -9.42
N MET A 7 -14.01 -6.59 -10.54
CA MET A 7 -14.51 -5.22 -10.68
C MET A 7 -16.04 -5.15 -10.57
N LEU A 8 -16.75 -6.13 -11.16
CA LEU A 8 -18.21 -6.23 -11.07
C LEU A 8 -18.67 -6.51 -9.63
N VAL A 9 -18.06 -7.48 -8.95
CA VAL A 9 -18.40 -7.82 -7.56
C VAL A 9 -18.08 -6.65 -6.63
N ALA A 10 -16.92 -6.00 -6.81
CA ALA A 10 -16.54 -4.82 -6.04
C ALA A 10 -17.56 -3.68 -6.21
N PHE A 11 -18.06 -3.45 -7.41
CA PHE A 11 -19.09 -2.42 -7.67
C PHE A 11 -20.41 -2.73 -6.98
N ILE A 12 -20.85 -3.99 -7.01
CA ILE A 12 -22.09 -4.43 -6.35
C ILE A 12 -21.96 -4.34 -4.82
N VAL A 13 -20.84 -4.80 -4.27
CA VAL A 13 -20.54 -4.72 -2.82
C VAL A 13 -20.43 -3.27 -2.38
N ALA A 14 -19.77 -2.41 -3.16
CA ALA A 14 -19.63 -1.00 -2.87
C ALA A 14 -20.99 -0.29 -2.77
N LYS A 15 -21.89 -0.58 -3.71
CA LYS A 15 -23.24 -0.03 -3.76
C LYS A 15 -24.15 -0.57 -2.66
N LYS A 16 -24.02 -1.86 -2.30
CA LYS A 16 -24.84 -2.52 -1.27
C LYS A 16 -24.46 -2.10 0.15
N ASN A 17 -23.17 -1.89 0.42
CA ASN A 17 -22.67 -1.51 1.74
C ASN A 17 -22.65 0.01 1.99
N LYS A 18 -23.15 0.83 1.05
CA LYS A 18 -23.14 2.31 1.13
C LYS A 18 -21.78 2.83 1.61
N TYR A 19 -20.69 2.33 1.00
CA TYR A 19 -19.38 2.86 1.34
C TYR A 19 -19.40 4.37 1.13
N PRO A 20 -18.98 5.17 2.13
CA PRO A 20 -18.94 6.62 1.98
C PRO A 20 -18.11 6.91 0.74
N VAL A 21 -18.76 7.50 -0.27
CA VAL A 21 -18.08 7.99 -1.45
C VAL A 21 -17.12 9.03 -0.90
N VAL A 22 -15.81 8.74 -0.94
CA VAL A 22 -14.76 9.62 -0.44
C VAL A 22 -15.09 11.02 -0.94
N GLU A 23 -15.43 11.91 0.00
CA GLU A 23 -15.90 13.24 -0.34
C GLU A 23 -14.88 13.89 -1.27
N LYS A 24 -15.39 14.64 -2.24
CA LYS A 24 -14.64 15.39 -3.26
C LYS A 24 -13.73 16.50 -2.67
N GLY A 25 -13.24 16.38 -1.44
CA GLY A 25 -12.19 17.19 -0.82
C GLY A 25 -10.76 16.69 -1.15
N GLN A 26 -10.63 15.72 -2.05
CA GLN A 26 -9.41 14.94 -2.30
C GLN A 26 -8.24 15.73 -2.92
N MET A 27 -8.48 16.91 -3.51
CA MET A 27 -7.38 17.73 -4.07
C MET A 27 -6.47 18.31 -2.98
N ALA A 28 -7.00 18.69 -1.82
CA ALA A 28 -6.20 19.21 -0.70
C ALA A 28 -5.53 18.09 0.11
N HIS A 29 -6.09 16.87 0.08
CA HIS A 29 -5.56 15.69 0.77
C HIS A 29 -4.62 14.85 -0.09
N ALA A 30 -4.60 15.04 -1.41
CA ALA A 30 -3.70 14.32 -2.32
C ALA A 30 -2.23 14.45 -1.90
N GLY A 31 -1.80 15.66 -1.49
CA GLY A 31 -0.44 15.87 -0.98
C GLY A 31 -0.14 15.12 0.31
N LYS A 32 -1.13 14.95 1.20
CA LYS A 32 -1.00 14.17 2.43
C LYS A 32 -0.95 12.67 2.12
N ILE A 33 -1.82 12.19 1.24
CA ILE A 33 -1.87 10.79 0.79
C ILE A 33 -0.57 10.40 0.08
N ILE A 34 -0.03 11.27 -0.78
CA ILE A 34 1.26 11.03 -1.43
C ILE A 34 2.36 10.94 -0.38
N LYS A 35 2.39 11.86 0.60
CA LYS A 35 3.36 11.81 1.70
C LYS A 35 3.22 10.57 2.59
N GLU A 36 2.01 10.08 2.81
CA GLU A 36 1.74 8.82 3.53
C GLU A 36 2.12 7.59 2.69
N ALA A 37 2.07 7.67 1.36
CA ALA A 37 2.46 6.60 0.45
C ALA A 37 3.99 6.48 0.24
N ILE A 38 4.74 7.60 0.32
CA ILE A 38 6.21 7.63 0.19
C ILE A 38 6.90 6.60 1.09
N PRO A 39 6.67 6.58 2.42
CA PRO A 39 7.32 5.61 3.30
C PRO A 39 6.92 4.16 2.96
N SER A 40 5.67 3.92 2.54
CA SER A 40 5.25 2.58 2.09
C SER A 40 5.96 2.13 0.81
N LEU A 41 6.29 3.05 -0.11
CA LEU A 41 7.04 2.75 -1.32
C LEU A 41 8.54 2.55 -1.02
N LEU A 42 9.11 3.32 -0.10
CA LEU A 42 10.50 3.18 0.34
C LEU A 42 10.78 1.79 0.93
N LEU A 43 9.83 1.21 1.67
CA LEU A 43 9.96 -0.16 2.18
C LEU A 43 10.28 -1.17 1.06
N ILE A 44 9.58 -1.09 -0.08
CA ILE A 44 9.80 -1.98 -1.21
C ILE A 44 11.19 -1.77 -1.80
N VAL A 45 11.63 -0.52 -1.92
CA VAL A 45 12.96 -0.18 -2.44
C VAL A 45 14.07 -0.69 -1.51
N ILE A 46 13.91 -0.58 -0.19
CA ILE A 46 14.88 -1.09 0.79
C ILE A 46 14.97 -2.62 0.71
N ILE A 47 13.84 -3.33 0.59
CA ILE A 47 13.81 -4.79 0.50
C ILE A 47 14.44 -5.27 -0.81
N ILE A 48 13.94 -4.77 -1.95
CA ILE A 48 14.44 -5.19 -3.27
C ILE A 48 15.90 -4.76 -3.43
N GLY A 49 16.24 -3.53 -3.04
CA GLY A 49 17.60 -3.03 -3.08
C GLY A 49 18.54 -3.84 -2.18
N GLY A 50 18.13 -4.17 -0.97
CA GLY A 50 18.93 -4.97 -0.02
C GLY A 50 19.17 -6.41 -0.50
N ILE A 51 18.18 -7.01 -1.17
CA ILE A 51 18.32 -8.34 -1.77
C ILE A 51 19.25 -8.27 -3.00
N LEU A 52 19.07 -7.29 -3.89
CA LEU A 52 19.84 -7.17 -5.13
C LEU A 52 21.31 -6.78 -4.89
N THR A 53 21.58 -5.97 -3.87
CA THR A 53 22.95 -5.58 -3.47
C THR A 53 23.67 -6.65 -2.66
N GLY A 54 22.98 -7.73 -2.30
CA GLY A 54 23.55 -8.84 -1.52
C GLY A 54 23.86 -8.48 -0.06
N ILE A 55 23.31 -7.37 0.44
CA ILE A 55 23.50 -6.95 1.84
C ILE A 55 22.70 -7.87 2.78
N PHE A 56 21.52 -8.34 2.36
CA PHE A 56 20.66 -9.22 3.15
C PHE A 56 19.94 -10.27 2.29
N THR A 57 19.65 -11.42 2.89
CA THR A 57 18.82 -12.46 2.27
C THR A 57 17.32 -12.18 2.43
N ALA A 58 16.48 -12.82 1.60
CA ALA A 58 15.02 -12.63 1.62
C ALA A 58 14.37 -12.88 3.00
N VAL A 59 14.99 -13.76 3.80
CA VAL A 59 14.54 -14.10 5.16
C VAL A 59 14.82 -12.95 6.13
N GLU A 60 16.02 -12.36 6.07
CA GLU A 60 16.40 -11.20 6.90
C GLU A 60 15.61 -9.94 6.51
N ALA A 61 15.39 -9.74 5.21
CA ALA A 61 14.60 -8.63 4.70
C ALA A 61 13.15 -8.63 5.22
N SER A 62 12.58 -9.81 5.47
CA SER A 62 11.22 -9.95 5.99
C SER A 62 11.10 -9.46 7.44
N ALA A 63 12.13 -9.69 8.27
CA ALA A 63 12.18 -9.16 9.64
C ALA A 63 12.27 -7.62 9.64
N ILE A 64 13.10 -7.05 8.76
CA ILE A 64 13.27 -5.60 8.60
C ILE A 64 11.95 -4.97 8.11
N ALA A 65 11.24 -5.62 7.19
CA ALA A 65 9.94 -5.15 6.68
C ALA A 65 8.89 -5.01 7.79
N VAL A 66 8.84 -5.97 8.73
CA VAL A 66 7.91 -5.94 9.86
C VAL A 66 8.22 -4.76 10.79
N ILE A 67 9.50 -4.55 11.11
CA ILE A 67 9.95 -3.43 11.97
C ILE A 67 9.59 -2.09 11.32
N TYR A 68 9.88 -1.93 10.02
CA TYR A 68 9.60 -0.69 9.30
C TYR A 68 8.09 -0.43 9.13
N LYS A 69 7.28 -1.48 8.89
CA LYS A 69 5.81 -1.39 8.91
C LYS A 69 5.26 -0.97 10.27
N TRP A 70 5.85 -1.45 11.35
CA TRP A 70 5.44 -1.10 12.71
C TRP A 70 5.69 0.39 12.98
N VAL A 71 6.86 0.91 12.58
CA VAL A 71 7.24 2.33 12.73
C VAL A 71 6.35 3.27 11.90
N ILE A 72 5.92 2.87 10.70
CA ILE A 72 5.05 3.71 9.85
C ILE A 72 3.60 3.72 10.32
N ARG A 73 3.10 2.60 10.85
CA ARG A 73 1.68 2.43 11.16
C ARG A 73 1.27 3.01 12.51
N PHE A 74 2.22 3.11 13.45
CA PHE A 74 2.05 3.77 14.74
C PHE A 74 1.99 5.29 14.55
#